data_AF-A0A1X7KLZ4-F1
#
_entry.id   AF-A0A1X7KLZ4-F1
#
_cell.length_a   1.000
_cell.length_b   1.000
_cell.length_c   1.000
_cell.angle_alpha   90.00
_cell.angle_beta   90.00
_cell.angle_gamma   90.00
#
_symmetry.space_group_name_H-M   'P 1'
#
loop_
_entity.id
_entity.type
_entity.pdbx_description
1 polymer ?
#
loop_
_entity_poly.entity_id
_entity_poly.type
_entity_poly.pdbx_seq_one_letter_code
_entity_poly.pdbx_strand_id
1 'polypeptide(L)'
;MKKNKIIIVVFSLTTLLITIGYMGYLYVYPKIVADAIVNKKYASIIPERYKNGFNLITDSINNKVSDVMKISEDKGITIDDLLKAIDEIKEEDVRDALEELYKTDLQSIEQVYSIGRKHIKFQAFDPDLLKDSFLKHVKMHHVERGLKYIKKHDLENQLDVQSGKRIAKQIIIQKQEKIMKKSKVKE
;
A
#
# COMPACT_ATOMS: atom_id res chain seq x y z
N MET A 1 -0.36 -50.90 -9.86
CA MET A 1 -1.29 -49.80 -10.20
C MET A 1 -1.86 -49.00 -9.02
N LYS A 2 -2.14 -49.58 -7.84
CA LYS A 2 -2.75 -48.83 -6.71
C LYS A 2 -1.81 -47.80 -6.03
N LYS A 3 -0.51 -48.08 -5.92
CA LYS A 3 0.47 -47.17 -5.29
C LYS A 3 0.63 -45.83 -6.03
N ASN A 4 0.66 -45.83 -7.36
CA ASN A 4 0.79 -44.59 -8.14
C ASN A 4 -0.44 -43.68 -8.00
N LYS A 5 -1.65 -44.26 -7.86
CA LYS A 5 -2.88 -43.48 -7.63
C LYS A 5 -2.88 -42.79 -6.27
N ILE A 6 -2.35 -43.44 -5.23
CA ILE A 6 -2.25 -42.86 -3.88
C ILE A 6 -1.26 -41.69 -3.86
N ILE A 7 -0.11 -41.84 -4.53
CA ILE A 7 0.91 -40.78 -4.64
C ILE A 7 0.34 -39.56 -5.36
N ILE A 8 -0.39 -39.76 -6.47
CA ILE A 8 -1.03 -38.68 -7.22
C ILE A 8 -2.07 -37.96 -6.35
N VAL A 9 -2.90 -38.69 -5.59
CA VAL A 9 -3.90 -38.08 -4.72
C VAL A 9 -3.27 -37.26 -3.60
N VAL A 10 -2.21 -37.76 -2.95
CA VAL A 10 -1.49 -37.03 -1.89
C VAL A 10 -0.80 -35.79 -2.45
N PHE A 11 -0.18 -35.87 -3.62
CA PHE A 11 0.47 -34.72 -4.25
C PHE A 11 -0.55 -33.64 -4.64
N SER A 12 -1.69 -34.03 -5.21
CA SER A 12 -2.78 -33.11 -5.55
C SER A 12 -3.37 -32.43 -4.32
N LEU A 13 -3.57 -33.16 -3.21
CA LEU A 13 -4.07 -32.58 -1.96
C LEU A 13 -3.07 -31.60 -1.34
N THR A 14 -1.78 -31.93 -1.38
CA THR A 14 -0.71 -31.07 -0.83
C THR A 14 -0.57 -29.79 -1.66
N THR A 15 -0.62 -29.90 -2.99
CA THR A 15 -0.60 -28.76 -3.91
C THR A 15 -1.82 -27.85 -3.69
N LEU A 16 -3.00 -28.44 -3.49
CA LEU A 16 -4.23 -27.70 -3.16
C LEU A 16 -4.08 -26.94 -1.82
N LEU A 17 -3.55 -27.58 -0.77
CA LEU A 17 -3.34 -26.94 0.53
C LEU A 17 -2.29 -25.83 0.47
N ILE A 18 -1.20 -26.00 -0.28
CA ILE A 18 -0.20 -24.95 -0.53
C ILE A 18 -0.85 -23.78 -1.28
N THR A 19 -1.69 -24.06 -2.28
CA THR A 19 -2.37 -23.03 -3.07
C THR A 19 -3.38 -22.26 -2.22
N ILE A 20 -4.18 -22.94 -1.40
CA ILE A 20 -5.13 -22.32 -0.46
C ILE A 20 -4.37 -21.50 0.59
N GLY A 21 -3.28 -22.03 1.13
CA GLY A 21 -2.43 -21.32 2.09
C GLY A 21 -1.79 -20.07 1.49
N TYR A 22 -1.29 -20.16 0.26
CA TYR A 22 -0.72 -19.04 -0.48
C TYR A 22 -1.77 -17.98 -0.85
N MET A 23 -2.94 -18.40 -1.35
CA MET A 23 -4.06 -17.49 -1.62
C MET A 23 -4.57 -16.83 -0.34
N GLY A 24 -4.67 -17.61 0.75
CA GLY A 24 -5.01 -17.10 2.08
C GLY A 24 -4.01 -16.05 2.56
N TYR A 25 -2.71 -16.29 2.40
CA TYR A 25 -1.66 -15.32 2.69
C TYR A 25 -1.83 -14.04 1.87
N LEU A 26 -2.02 -14.13 0.56
CA LEU A 26 -2.21 -12.98 -0.32
C LEU A 26 -3.48 -12.14 -0.02
N TYR A 27 -4.51 -12.76 0.58
CA TYR A 27 -5.73 -12.06 0.96
C TYR A 27 -5.68 -11.48 2.38
N VAL A 28 -5.08 -12.22 3.32
CA VAL A 28 -5.02 -11.87 4.74
C VAL A 28 -3.88 -10.89 5.03
N TYR A 29 -2.75 -11.00 4.32
CA TYR A 29 -1.59 -10.15 4.55
C TYR A 29 -1.88 -8.64 4.36
N PRO A 30 -2.54 -8.20 3.26
CA PRO A 30 -2.91 -6.78 3.12
C PRO A 30 -3.79 -6.28 4.26
N LYS A 31 -4.72 -7.12 4.74
CA LYS A 31 -5.60 -6.80 5.86
C LYS A 31 -4.82 -6.67 7.17
N ILE A 32 -3.88 -7.57 7.47
CA ILE A 32 -3.02 -7.51 8.65
C ILE A 32 -2.19 -6.21 8.65
N VAL A 33 -1.60 -5.85 7.51
CA VAL A 33 -0.81 -4.62 7.38
C VAL A 33 -1.70 -3.39 7.59
N ALA A 34 -2.86 -3.35 6.96
CA ALA A 34 -3.82 -2.26 7.14
C ALA A 34 -4.32 -2.16 8.59
N ASP A 35 -4.64 -3.28 9.24
CA ASP A 35 -5.07 -3.32 10.65
C ASP A 35 -3.97 -2.84 11.61
N ALA A 36 -2.71 -3.19 11.34
CA ALA A 36 -1.58 -2.67 12.09
C ALA A 36 -1.46 -1.15 11.95
N ILE A 37 -1.65 -0.61 10.75
CA ILE A 37 -1.57 0.83 10.46
C ILE A 37 -2.76 1.60 11.05
N VAL A 38 -3.98 1.18 10.74
CA VAL A 38 -5.20 1.94 11.05
C VAL A 38 -5.69 1.69 12.47
N ASN A 39 -5.62 0.43 12.92
CA ASN A 39 -6.22 -0.05 14.17
C ASN A 39 -5.20 -0.36 15.27
N LYS A 40 -3.89 -0.24 14.99
CA LYS A 40 -2.80 -0.64 15.92
C LYS A 40 -2.88 -2.09 16.38
N LYS A 41 -3.51 -2.95 15.56
CA LYS A 41 -3.66 -4.38 15.85
C LYS A 41 -2.52 -5.14 15.18
N TYR A 42 -1.47 -5.41 15.94
CA TYR A 42 -0.37 -6.26 15.47
C TYR A 42 -0.76 -7.72 15.54
N ALA A 43 -0.43 -8.50 14.50
CA ALA A 43 -0.52 -9.94 14.58
C ALA A 43 0.38 -10.45 15.73
N SER A 44 -0.10 -11.44 16.48
CA SER A 44 0.62 -12.03 17.63
C SER A 44 2.00 -12.58 17.28
N ILE A 45 2.27 -12.78 15.98
CA ILE A 45 3.53 -13.30 15.41
C ILE A 45 4.65 -12.23 15.41
N ILE A 46 4.34 -10.93 15.54
CA ILE A 46 5.37 -9.87 15.49
C ILE A 46 6.12 -9.77 16.84
N PRO A 47 7.47 -9.98 16.85
CA PRO A 47 8.26 -9.88 18.08
C PRO A 47 8.20 -8.48 18.70
N GLU A 48 8.11 -8.43 20.03
CA GLU A 48 7.88 -7.20 20.80
C GLU A 48 8.94 -6.12 20.58
N ARG A 49 10.21 -6.53 20.40
CA ARG A 49 11.33 -5.62 20.06
C ARG A 49 11.10 -4.76 18.82
N TYR A 50 10.26 -5.21 17.89
CA TYR A 50 9.94 -4.47 16.67
C TYR A 50 8.66 -3.63 16.81
N LYS A 51 7.78 -3.93 17.78
CA LYS A 51 6.47 -3.25 17.95
C LYS A 51 6.61 -1.75 18.18
N ASN A 52 7.63 -1.31 18.93
CA ASN A 52 7.84 0.12 19.21
C ASN A 52 8.24 0.92 17.96
N GLY A 53 9.13 0.36 17.12
CA GLY A 53 9.49 0.96 15.84
C GLY A 53 8.31 0.96 14.85
N PHE A 54 7.56 -0.14 14.82
CA PHE A 54 6.33 -0.23 14.04
C PHE A 54 5.29 0.80 14.47
N ASN A 55 5.07 1.01 15.78
CA ASN A 55 4.12 1.99 16.32
C ASN A 55 4.32 3.40 15.77
N LEU A 56 5.57 3.88 15.75
CA LEU A 56 5.89 5.22 15.26
C LEU A 56 5.62 5.35 13.75
N ILE A 57 5.96 4.32 12.97
CA ILE A 57 5.73 4.31 11.52
C ILE A 57 4.24 4.23 11.22
N THR A 58 3.50 3.34 11.90
CA THR A 58 2.06 3.17 11.74
C THR A 58 1.31 4.45 12.11
N ASP A 59 1.70 5.14 13.18
CA ASP A 59 1.06 6.39 13.59
C ASP A 59 1.29 7.51 12.56
N SER A 60 2.51 7.61 12.03
CA SER A 60 2.81 8.56 10.98
C SER A 60 1.98 8.30 9.71
N ILE A 61 1.91 7.04 9.26
CA ILE A 61 1.11 6.67 8.09
C ILE A 61 -0.39 6.93 8.35
N ASN A 62 -0.89 6.53 9.51
CA ASN A 62 -2.31 6.68 9.87
C ASN A 62 -2.76 8.15 9.90
N ASN A 63 -1.91 9.05 10.39
CA ASN A 63 -2.16 10.48 10.40
C ASN A 63 -2.15 11.06 8.97
N LYS A 64 -1.16 10.67 8.15
CA LYS A 64 -1.09 11.09 6.74
C LYS A 64 -2.32 10.66 5.95
N VAL A 65 -2.76 9.41 6.12
CA VAL A 65 -3.98 8.91 5.48
C VAL A 65 -5.21 9.68 5.98
N SER A 66 -5.26 10.02 7.27
CA SER A 66 -6.32 10.89 7.82
C SER A 66 -6.39 12.24 7.11
N ASP A 67 -5.24 12.86 6.86
CA ASP A 67 -5.18 14.17 6.19
C ASP A 67 -5.52 14.05 4.71
N VAL A 68 -5.10 12.98 4.03
CA VAL A 68 -5.55 12.69 2.66
C VAL A 68 -7.07 12.55 2.60
N MET A 69 -7.70 11.81 3.52
CA MET A 69 -9.15 11.63 3.53
C MET A 69 -9.91 12.95 3.71
N LYS A 70 -9.42 13.83 4.62
CA LYS A 70 -10.00 15.15 4.83
C LYS A 70 -9.87 16.04 3.59
N ILE A 71 -8.67 16.09 3.01
CA ILE A 71 -8.42 16.91 1.82
C ILE A 71 -9.25 16.39 0.64
N SER A 72 -9.38 15.07 0.48
CA SER A 72 -10.25 14.47 -0.52
C SER A 72 -11.69 14.92 -0.34
N GLU A 73 -12.23 14.87 0.89
CA GLU A 73 -13.58 15.35 1.21
C GLU A 73 -13.74 16.85 0.91
N ASP A 74 -12.79 17.69 1.34
CA ASP A 74 -12.78 19.14 1.09
C ASP A 74 -12.69 19.48 -0.40
N LYS A 75 -12.06 18.62 -1.21
CA LYS A 75 -11.91 18.78 -2.66
C LYS A 75 -13.00 18.06 -3.47
N GLY A 76 -13.99 17.46 -2.81
CA GLY A 76 -15.08 16.74 -3.46
C GLY A 76 -14.69 15.41 -4.10
N ILE A 77 -13.55 14.83 -3.73
CA ILE A 77 -13.08 13.51 -4.17
C ILE A 77 -13.73 12.45 -3.30
N THR A 78 -14.51 11.55 -3.89
CA THR A 78 -15.17 10.48 -3.15
C THR A 78 -14.19 9.37 -2.79
N ILE A 79 -14.58 8.51 -1.84
CA ILE A 79 -13.77 7.32 -1.53
C ILE A 79 -13.71 6.37 -2.73
N ASP A 80 -14.80 6.25 -3.49
CA ASP A 80 -14.82 5.45 -4.70
C ASP A 80 -13.83 5.98 -5.75
N ASP A 81 -13.68 7.30 -5.87
CA ASP A 81 -12.68 7.92 -6.75
C ASP A 81 -11.25 7.60 -6.30
N LEU A 82 -10.98 7.61 -4.99
CA LEU A 82 -9.68 7.20 -4.45
C LEU A 82 -9.37 5.73 -4.73
N LEU A 83 -10.36 4.85 -4.55
CA LEU A 83 -10.22 3.42 -4.83
C LEU A 83 -10.03 3.14 -6.31
N LYS A 84 -10.77 3.86 -7.17
CA LYS A 84 -10.70 3.78 -8.63
C LYS A 84 -9.35 4.28 -9.14
N ALA A 85 -8.84 5.39 -8.59
CA ALA A 85 -7.50 5.88 -8.91
C ALA A 85 -6.43 4.81 -8.63
N ILE A 86 -6.51 4.11 -7.49
CA ILE A 86 -5.58 3.02 -7.17
C ILE A 86 -5.71 1.86 -8.16
N ASP A 87 -6.92 1.51 -8.57
CA ASP A 87 -7.15 0.42 -9.54
C ASP A 87 -6.56 0.73 -10.91
N GLU A 88 -6.61 2.00 -11.33
CA GLU A 88 -6.11 2.44 -12.64
C GLU A 88 -4.59 2.46 -12.76
N ILE A 89 -3.83 2.53 -11.65
CA ILE A 89 -2.35 2.56 -11.66
C ILE A 89 -1.80 1.30 -12.32
N LYS A 90 -1.05 1.38 -13.41
CA LYS A 90 -0.46 0.17 -13.99
C LYS A 90 0.88 -0.16 -13.36
N GLU A 91 1.25 -1.43 -13.42
CA GLU A 91 2.55 -1.88 -12.91
C GLU A 91 3.71 -1.28 -13.73
N GLU A 92 3.55 -1.20 -15.05
CA GLU A 92 4.48 -0.51 -15.96
C GLU A 92 4.71 0.96 -15.55
N ASP A 93 3.64 1.72 -15.30
CA ASP A 93 3.73 3.13 -14.88
C ASP A 93 4.53 3.30 -13.58
N VAL A 94 4.37 2.38 -12.63
CA VAL A 94 5.10 2.41 -11.35
C VAL A 94 6.57 2.10 -11.55
N ARG A 95 6.89 1.14 -12.43
CA ARG A 95 8.27 0.78 -12.75
C ARG A 95 8.97 1.90 -13.50
N ASP A 96 8.31 2.51 -14.48
CA ASP A 96 8.84 3.65 -15.23
C ASP A 96 9.09 4.87 -14.32
N ALA A 97 8.16 5.13 -13.39
CA ALA A 97 8.35 6.15 -12.36
C ALA A 97 9.57 5.86 -11.48
N LEU A 98 9.73 4.62 -11.02
CA LEU A 98 10.85 4.21 -10.19
C LEU A 98 12.18 4.30 -10.93
N GLU A 99 12.22 3.89 -12.19
CA GLU A 99 13.40 3.98 -13.04
C GLU A 99 13.83 5.45 -13.25
N GLU A 100 12.89 6.35 -13.51
CA GLU A 100 13.18 7.78 -13.62
C GLU A 100 13.64 8.39 -12.29
N LEU A 101 13.05 7.99 -11.16
CA LEU A 101 13.50 8.40 -9.82
C LEU A 101 14.95 7.98 -9.55
N TYR A 102 15.41 6.84 -10.07
CA TYR A 102 16.80 6.40 -9.92
C TYR A 102 17.78 7.10 -10.85
N LYS A 103 17.34 7.46 -12.05
CA LYS A 103 18.17 8.14 -13.05
C LYS A 103 18.26 9.65 -12.83
N THR A 104 17.39 10.20 -12.00
CA THR A 104 17.34 11.63 -11.70
C THR A 104 18.09 11.93 -10.41
N ASP A 105 18.90 12.99 -10.43
CA ASP A 105 19.45 13.56 -9.20
C ASP A 105 18.36 14.39 -8.51
N LEU A 106 17.67 13.76 -7.55
CA LEU A 106 16.50 14.33 -6.90
C LEU A 106 16.92 15.40 -5.88
N GLN A 107 16.60 16.65 -6.17
CA GLN A 107 16.91 17.83 -5.35
C GLN A 107 15.72 18.26 -4.48
N SER A 108 14.49 17.87 -4.83
CA SER A 108 13.29 18.29 -4.10
C SER A 108 12.14 17.29 -4.16
N ILE A 109 11.20 17.45 -3.22
CA ILE A 109 10.03 16.57 -3.16
C ILE A 109 9.02 16.87 -4.27
N GLU A 110 9.01 18.10 -4.78
CA GLU A 110 8.24 18.51 -5.96
C GLU A 110 8.69 17.76 -7.21
N GLN A 111 9.99 17.49 -7.37
CA GLN A 111 10.49 16.66 -8.47
C GLN A 111 9.98 15.21 -8.35
N VAL A 112 9.98 14.65 -7.14
CA VAL A 112 9.41 13.31 -6.88
C VAL A 112 7.93 13.27 -7.27
N TYR A 113 7.17 14.29 -6.87
CA TYR A 113 5.75 14.41 -7.25
C TYR A 113 5.60 14.51 -8.78
N SER A 114 6.40 15.35 -9.43
CA SER A 114 6.35 15.56 -10.87
C SER A 114 6.67 14.28 -11.66
N ILE A 115 7.66 13.50 -11.23
CA ILE A 115 8.00 12.20 -11.84
C ILE A 115 6.84 11.22 -11.65
N GLY A 116 6.29 11.15 -10.44
CA GLY A 116 5.09 10.34 -10.17
C GLY A 116 3.92 10.74 -11.08
N ARG A 117 3.62 12.04 -11.20
CA ARG A 117 2.54 12.59 -12.03
C ARG A 117 2.73 12.31 -13.52
N LYS A 118 3.99 12.34 -13.99
CA LYS A 118 4.36 12.10 -15.39
C LYS A 118 4.03 10.67 -15.84
N HIS A 119 4.31 9.70 -14.97
CA HIS A 119 4.17 8.28 -15.28
C HIS A 119 2.86 7.67 -14.80
N ILE A 120 2.48 7.94 -13.55
CA ILE A 120 1.27 7.37 -12.93
C ILE A 120 0.07 8.20 -13.36
N LYS A 121 -0.70 7.67 -14.31
CA LYS A 121 -1.89 8.32 -14.87
C LYS A 121 -3.15 7.58 -14.44
N PHE A 122 -4.11 8.36 -13.95
CA PHE A 122 -5.46 7.89 -13.66
C PHE A 122 -6.45 9.01 -14.02
N GLN A 123 -7.71 8.64 -14.25
CA GLN A 123 -8.81 9.48 -14.70
C GLN A 123 -9.84 9.76 -13.62
N ALA A 124 -9.80 9.04 -12.50
CA ALA A 124 -10.80 9.14 -11.43
C ALA A 124 -10.94 10.57 -10.86
N PHE A 125 -9.85 11.34 -10.78
CA PHE A 125 -9.85 12.75 -10.40
C PHE A 125 -8.53 13.41 -10.82
N ASP A 126 -8.43 14.74 -10.72
CA ASP A 126 -7.19 15.46 -10.99
C ASP A 126 -6.16 15.22 -9.86
N PRO A 127 -5.02 14.54 -10.13
CA PRO A 127 -4.01 14.25 -9.10
C PRO A 127 -3.43 15.51 -8.45
N ASP A 128 -3.45 16.65 -9.13
CA ASP A 128 -2.92 17.91 -8.63
C ASP A 128 -3.73 18.46 -7.44
N LEU A 129 -4.97 18.00 -7.24
CA LEU A 129 -5.78 18.29 -6.05
C LEU A 129 -5.13 17.76 -4.75
N LEU A 130 -4.29 16.73 -4.84
CA LEU A 130 -3.58 16.14 -3.70
C LEU A 130 -2.11 16.57 -3.60
N LYS A 131 -1.63 17.44 -4.50
CA LYS A 131 -0.24 17.89 -4.56
C LYS A 131 0.20 18.53 -3.25
N ASP A 132 -0.56 19.48 -2.72
CA ASP A 132 -0.19 20.19 -1.49
C ASP A 132 -0.10 19.24 -0.29
N SER A 133 -1.01 18.25 -0.23
CA SER A 133 -0.95 17.20 0.78
C SER A 133 0.33 16.38 0.65
N PHE A 134 0.68 15.99 -0.57
CA PHE A 134 1.91 15.25 -0.85
C PHE A 134 3.16 16.04 -0.40
N LEU A 135 3.30 17.29 -0.82
CA LEU A 135 4.47 18.13 -0.50
C LEU A 135 4.57 18.42 1.01
N LYS A 136 3.44 18.54 1.70
CA LYS A 136 3.40 18.74 3.15
C LYS A 136 3.90 17.50 3.92
N HIS A 137 3.47 16.31 3.50
CA HIS A 137 3.60 15.08 4.29
C HIS A 137 4.72 14.13 3.86
N VAL A 138 5.18 14.24 2.62
CA VAL A 138 6.33 13.47 2.13
C VAL A 138 7.59 14.30 2.34
N LYS A 139 8.66 13.63 2.79
CA LYS A 139 9.95 14.28 3.09
C LYS A 139 11.03 13.60 2.28
N MET A 140 11.94 14.39 1.72
CA MET A 140 12.96 13.89 0.79
C MET A 140 13.80 12.75 1.38
N HIS A 141 14.23 12.88 2.64
CA HIS A 141 14.99 11.83 3.34
C HIS A 141 14.24 10.48 3.45
N HIS A 142 12.90 10.47 3.49
CA HIS A 142 12.13 9.22 3.47
C HIS A 142 12.13 8.59 2.08
N VAL A 143 12.05 9.41 1.03
CA VAL A 143 12.11 8.96 -0.37
C VAL A 143 13.48 8.37 -0.66
N GLU A 144 14.57 9.08 -0.33
CA GLU A 144 15.94 8.61 -0.52
C GLU A 144 16.19 7.28 0.21
N ARG A 145 15.73 7.18 1.46
CA ARG A 145 15.85 5.94 2.24
C ARG A 145 15.07 4.80 1.59
N GLY A 146 13.86 5.08 1.09
CA GLY A 146 13.04 4.11 0.36
C GLY A 146 13.74 3.62 -0.91
N LEU A 147 14.18 4.53 -1.77
CA LEU A 147 14.91 4.23 -3.00
C LEU A 147 16.20 3.43 -2.72
N LYS A 148 16.98 3.83 -1.72
CA LYS A 148 18.19 3.11 -1.32
C LYS A 148 17.87 1.69 -0.82
N TYR A 149 16.77 1.52 -0.09
CA TYR A 149 16.34 0.21 0.39
C TYR A 149 15.91 -0.70 -0.76
N ILE A 150 15.08 -0.21 -1.68
CA ILE A 150 14.61 -0.96 -2.84
C ILE A 150 15.83 -1.42 -3.68
N LYS A 151 16.75 -0.50 -3.99
CA LYS A 151 17.98 -0.81 -4.74
C LYS A 151 18.89 -1.80 -4.02
N LYS A 152 19.09 -1.64 -2.70
CA LYS A 152 19.97 -2.53 -1.91
C LYS A 152 19.48 -3.98 -1.90
N HIS A 153 18.17 -4.18 -2.00
CA HIS A 153 17.54 -5.49 -1.88
C HIS A 153 17.03 -6.04 -3.22
N ASP A 154 17.39 -5.41 -4.35
CA ASP A 154 16.92 -5.78 -5.70
C ASP A 154 15.40 -5.94 -5.77
N LEU A 155 14.68 -5.06 -5.05
CA LEU A 155 13.23 -5.13 -4.95
C LEU A 155 12.54 -4.50 -6.15
N GLU A 156 13.26 -3.78 -7.01
CA GLU A 156 12.71 -3.14 -8.21
C GLU A 156 12.00 -4.14 -9.13
N ASN A 157 12.57 -5.34 -9.29
CA ASN A 157 12.01 -6.43 -10.09
C ASN A 157 11.05 -7.33 -9.30
N GLN A 158 10.98 -7.16 -7.98
CA GLN A 158 10.16 -7.95 -7.05
C GLN A 158 8.97 -7.15 -6.48
N LEU A 159 8.78 -5.91 -6.94
CA LEU A 159 7.69 -5.05 -6.52
C LEU A 159 6.36 -5.60 -7.01
N ASP A 160 5.65 -6.31 -6.14
CA ASP A 160 4.27 -6.70 -6.37
C ASP A 160 3.35 -5.47 -6.20
N VAL A 161 3.14 -4.76 -7.31
CA VAL A 161 2.26 -3.59 -7.38
C VAL A 161 0.83 -3.97 -6.98
N GLN A 162 0.37 -5.18 -7.26
CA GLN A 162 -0.97 -5.63 -6.89
C GLN A 162 -1.13 -5.73 -5.36
N SER A 163 -0.14 -6.27 -4.67
CA SER A 163 -0.12 -6.25 -3.20
C SER A 163 -0.09 -4.83 -2.65
N GLY A 164 0.71 -3.93 -3.23
CA GLY A 164 0.74 -2.52 -2.86
C GLY A 164 -0.63 -1.84 -2.98
N LYS A 165 -1.31 -2.04 -4.11
CA LYS A 165 -2.68 -1.56 -4.33
C LYS A 165 -3.65 -2.11 -3.28
N ARG A 166 -3.64 -3.41 -3.03
CA ARG A 166 -4.54 -4.05 -2.04
C ARG A 166 -4.33 -3.46 -0.65
N ILE A 167 -3.07 -3.25 -0.24
CA ILE A 167 -2.75 -2.60 1.04
C ILE A 167 -3.31 -1.17 1.08
N ALA A 168 -3.04 -0.37 0.05
CA ALA A 168 -3.52 1.01 -0.03
C ALA A 168 -5.05 1.10 0.04
N LYS A 169 -5.76 0.28 -0.74
CA LYS A 169 -7.24 0.20 -0.71
C LYS A 169 -7.75 -0.22 0.67
N GLN A 170 -7.16 -1.24 1.29
CA GLN A 170 -7.55 -1.70 2.62
C GLN A 170 -7.36 -0.61 3.69
N ILE A 171 -6.28 0.16 3.61
CA ILE A 171 -6.03 1.30 4.50
C ILE A 171 -7.14 2.35 4.34
N ILE A 172 -7.50 2.72 3.12
CA ILE A 172 -8.56 3.71 2.84
C ILE A 172 -9.91 3.23 3.37
N ILE A 173 -10.30 1.99 3.05
CA ILE A 173 -11.58 1.39 3.47
C ILE A 173 -11.67 1.36 5.01
N GLN A 174 -10.67 0.79 5.68
CA GLN A 174 -10.66 0.71 7.15
C GLN A 174 -10.68 2.09 7.80
N LYS A 175 -10.02 3.08 7.18
CA LYS A 175 -10.03 4.45 7.68
C LYS A 175 -11.41 5.08 7.55
N GLN A 176 -12.08 4.91 6.41
CA GLN A 176 -13.46 5.37 6.20
C GLN A 176 -14.40 4.75 7.24
N GLU A 177 -14.34 3.43 7.43
CA GLU A 177 -15.15 2.73 8.43
C GLU A 177 -14.93 3.30 9.84
N LYS A 178 -13.67 3.61 10.19
CA LYS A 178 -13.33 4.20 11.49
C LYS A 178 -13.88 5.62 11.66
N ILE A 179 -13.90 6.42 10.59
CA ILE A 179 -14.49 7.77 10.59
C ILE A 179 -16.01 7.67 10.76
N MET A 180 -16.67 6.81 9.98
CA MET A 180 -18.13 6.58 10.06
C MET A 180 -18.58 6.02 11.42
N LYS A 181 -17.80 5.14 12.03
CA LYS A 181 -18.10 4.64 13.39
C LYS A 181 -17.98 5.74 14.43
N LYS A 182 -17.05 6.68 14.27
CA LYS A 182 -16.89 7.81 15.20
C LYS A 182 -17.99 8.86 15.06
N SER A 183 -18.52 9.09 13.86
CA SER A 183 -19.64 10.01 13.66
C SER A 183 -20.93 9.47 14.27
N LYS A 184 -21.24 8.17 14.06
CA LYS A 184 -22.42 7.50 14.64
C LYS A 184 -22.45 7.40 16.17
N VAL A 185 -21.31 7.59 16.84
CA VAL A 185 -21.22 7.56 18.33
C VAL A 185 -21.37 8.96 18.92
N LYS A 186 -21.35 10.02 18.08
CA LYS A 186 -21.51 11.41 18.50
C LYS A 186 -22.94 11.96 18.26
N GLU A 187 -23.77 11.21 17.55
CA GLU A 187 -25.23 11.41 17.48
C GLU A 187 -25.91 10.64 18.62
#